data_AF-A0A3D3KME9-F1
#
_entry.id   AF-A0A3D3KME9-F1
#
_cell.length_a   1.000
_cell.length_b   1.000
_cell.length_c   1.000
_cell.angle_alpha   90.00
_cell.angle_beta   90.00
_cell.angle_gamma   90.00
#
_symmetry.space_group_name_H-M   'P 1'
#
loop_
_entity.id
_entity.type
_entity.pdbx_description
1 polymer ?
#
loop_
_entity_poly.entity_id
_entity_poly.type
_entity_poly.pdbx_seq_one_letter_code
_entity_poly.pdbx_strand_id
1 'polypeptide(L)'
;MYQIFNILDRPIVLDKKATEYCETTGKLFSVKDYCELIPRHFKNVKDIGVTLRSDPEITDYEKVVFEAVVDDDDLDGILRREAEFYIEAYSQIPLEILKEFVLTVRIHHAKIKITMGSHA
;
A
#
# COMPACT_ATOMS: atom_id res chain seq x y z
N MET A 1 18.82 -4.43 2.45
CA MET A 1 19.21 -3.14 1.86
C MET A 1 18.06 -2.73 0.95
N TYR A 2 17.37 -1.64 1.27
CA TYR A 2 16.17 -1.19 0.56
C TYR A 2 16.55 -0.20 -0.55
N GLN A 3 15.78 -0.16 -1.63
CA GLN A 3 15.82 0.97 -2.56
C GLN A 3 14.68 1.92 -2.22
N ILE A 4 14.99 3.22 -2.15
CA ILE A 4 14.01 4.27 -1.89
C ILE A 4 13.67 4.91 -3.22
N PHE A 5 12.38 4.87 -3.58
CA PHE A 5 11.85 5.61 -4.71
C PHE A 5 11.10 6.82 -4.17
N ASN A 6 11.41 8.01 -4.67
CA ASN A 6 10.63 9.19 -4.36
C ASN A 6 9.46 9.24 -5.33
N ILE A 7 8.26 8.96 -4.82
CA ILE A 7 7.00 9.15 -5.55
C ILE A 7 6.23 10.23 -4.81
N LEU A 8 5.91 11.33 -5.51
CA LEU A 8 5.16 12.47 -4.95
C LEU A 8 5.78 13.03 -3.65
N ASP A 9 7.11 13.22 -3.63
CA ASP A 9 7.90 13.67 -2.47
C ASP A 9 7.79 12.80 -1.21
N ARG A 10 7.25 11.58 -1.33
CA ARG A 10 7.21 10.59 -0.25
C ARG A 10 8.15 9.43 -0.57
N PRO A 11 9.01 9.01 0.39
CA PRO A 11 9.89 7.87 0.20
C PRO A 11 9.06 6.59 0.22
N ILE A 12 8.98 5.92 -0.92
CA ILE A 12 8.46 4.56 -1.01
C ILE A 12 9.63 3.60 -0.79
N VAL A 13 9.50 2.78 0.25
CA VAL A 13 10.49 1.75 0.56
C VAL A 13 10.13 0.51 -0.26
N LEU A 14 11.00 0.19 -1.22
CA LEU A 14 10.93 -1.02 -2.02
C LEU A 14 11.97 -2.03 -1.49
N ASP A 15 11.47 -3.22 -1.15
CA ASP A 15 12.35 -4.37 -0.92
C ASP A 15 13.14 -4.70 -2.19
N LYS A 16 14.44 -4.99 -2.05
CA LYS A 16 15.34 -5.30 -3.15
C LYS A 16 14.79 -6.39 -4.07
N LYS A 17 14.17 -7.43 -3.50
CA LYS A 17 13.61 -8.55 -4.29
C LYS A 17 12.39 -8.14 -5.10
N ALA A 18 11.56 -7.27 -4.54
CA ALA A 18 10.41 -6.72 -5.25
C ALA A 18 10.87 -5.88 -6.44
N THR A 19 11.88 -5.02 -6.25
CA THR A 19 12.46 -4.25 -7.36
C THR A 19 13.06 -5.13 -8.44
N GLU A 20 13.88 -6.12 -8.07
CA GLU A 20 14.52 -7.04 -9.01
C GLU A 20 13.46 -7.81 -9.83
N TYR A 21 12.38 -8.26 -9.19
CA TYR A 21 11.26 -8.90 -9.87
C TYR A 21 10.56 -7.94 -10.85
N CYS A 22 10.29 -6.69 -10.45
CA CYS A 22 9.63 -5.72 -11.31
C CYS A 22 10.49 -5.29 -12.50
N GLU A 23 11.81 -5.20 -12.32
CA GLU A 23 12.77 -4.92 -13.38
C GLU A 23 12.84 -6.06 -14.39
N THR A 24 12.99 -7.30 -13.90
CA THR A 24 13.12 -8.49 -14.77
C THR A 24 11.84 -8.81 -15.54
N THR A 25 10.69 -8.45 -15.00
CA THR A 25 9.37 -8.65 -15.65
C THR A 25 8.86 -7.44 -16.43
N GLY A 26 9.59 -6.32 -16.44
CA GLY A 26 9.20 -5.10 -17.16
C GLY A 26 7.99 -4.36 -16.56
N LYS A 27 7.67 -4.60 -15.29
CA LYS A 27 6.47 -4.08 -14.59
C LYS A 27 6.72 -2.80 -13.79
N LEU A 28 7.94 -2.27 -13.81
CA LEU A 28 8.34 -1.15 -12.96
C LEU A 28 7.45 0.09 -13.13
N PHE A 29 7.00 0.37 -14.37
CA PHE A 29 6.05 1.46 -14.64
C PHE A 29 4.69 1.21 -14.01
N SER A 30 4.11 0.02 -14.17
CA SER A 30 2.82 -0.33 -13.58
C SER A 30 2.84 -0.34 -12.05
N VAL A 31 3.96 -0.72 -11.44
CA VAL A 31 4.16 -0.59 -9.99
C VAL A 31 4.15 0.87 -9.57
N LYS A 32 4.82 1.74 -10.33
CA LYS A 32 4.82 3.18 -10.07
C LYS A 32 3.41 3.75 -10.17
N ASP A 33 2.65 3.41 -11.21
CA ASP A 33 1.28 3.85 -11.40
C ASP A 33 0.37 3.37 -10.27
N TYR A 34 0.48 2.09 -9.87
CA TYR A 34 -0.27 1.52 -8.75
C TYR A 34 0.10 2.19 -7.42
N CYS A 35 1.38 2.47 -7.19
CA CYS A 35 1.87 3.21 -6.02
C CYS A 35 1.34 4.64 -5.96
N GLU A 36 1.24 5.35 -7.09
CA GLU A 36 0.69 6.70 -7.16
C GLU A 36 -0.83 6.70 -6.94
N LEU A 37 -1.51 5.64 -7.37
CA LEU A 37 -2.96 5.50 -7.25
C LEU A 37 -3.41 5.39 -5.78
N ILE A 38 -2.65 4.68 -4.93
CA ILE A 38 -2.98 4.46 -3.52
C ILE A 38 -3.15 5.79 -2.75
N PRO A 39 -2.13 6.65 -2.57
CA PRO A 39 -2.27 7.89 -1.81
C PRO A 39 -3.26 8.88 -2.44
N ARG A 40 -3.47 8.81 -3.76
CA ARG A 40 -4.48 9.64 -4.45
C ARG A 40 -5.90 9.30 -4.00
N HIS A 41 -6.19 8.01 -3.80
CA HIS A 41 -7.49 7.54 -3.32
C HIS A 41 -7.68 7.73 -1.83
N PHE A 42 -6.61 7.59 -1.06
CA PHE A 42 -6.62 7.85 0.38
C PHE A 42 -6.29 9.31 0.72
N LYS A 43 -6.37 10.27 -0.22
CA LYS A 43 -5.95 11.67 -0.01
C LYS A 43 -6.61 12.43 1.16
N ASN A 44 -7.74 11.93 1.64
CA ASN A 44 -8.51 12.54 2.73
C ASN A 44 -8.27 11.85 4.08
N VAL A 45 -7.35 10.88 4.15
CA VAL A 45 -6.95 10.25 5.41
C VAL A 45 -5.88 11.09 6.11
N LYS A 46 -5.75 10.98 7.44
CA LYS A 46 -4.77 11.79 8.19
C LYS A 46 -3.34 11.49 7.77
N ASP A 47 -2.99 10.21 7.63
CA ASP A 47 -1.71 9.79 7.10
C ASP A 47 -1.79 8.43 6.39
N ILE A 48 -0.91 8.25 5.40
CA ILE A 48 -0.75 6.99 4.67
C ILE A 48 0.72 6.70 4.35
N GLY A 49 1.18 5.53 4.81
CA GLY A 49 2.46 4.95 4.44
C GLY A 49 2.26 3.78 3.50
N VAL A 50 3.02 3.72 2.39
CA VAL A 50 2.98 2.60 1.44
C VAL A 50 4.34 1.91 1.44
N THR A 51 4.35 0.61 1.74
CA THR A 51 5.54 -0.24 1.68
C THR A 51 5.34 -1.32 0.63
N LEU A 52 6.36 -1.56 -0.19
CA LEU A 52 6.33 -2.67 -1.15
C LEU A 52 7.18 -3.82 -0.67
N ARG A 53 6.57 -5.00 -0.71
CA ARG A 53 7.23 -6.25 -0.33
C ARG A 53 6.96 -7.29 -1.39
N SER A 54 7.91 -8.21 -1.57
CA SER A 54 7.61 -9.45 -2.24
C SER A 54 6.94 -10.40 -1.23
N ASP A 55 5.90 -11.12 -1.64
CA ASP A 55 5.22 -12.06 -0.76
C ASP A 55 6.13 -13.29 -0.51
N PRO A 56 6.50 -13.60 0.75
CA PRO A 56 7.34 -14.76 1.04
C PRO A 56 6.55 -16.08 1.18
N GLU A 57 5.22 -16.04 1.29
CA GLU A 57 4.35 -17.21 1.49
C GLU A 57 3.67 -17.68 0.19
N ILE A 58 3.58 -16.81 -0.81
CA ILE A 58 3.17 -17.16 -2.18
C ILE A 58 4.42 -17.56 -2.96
N THR A 59 4.60 -18.87 -3.12
CA THR A 59 5.69 -19.53 -3.85
C THR A 59 6.08 -18.77 -5.13
N ASP A 60 7.39 -18.52 -5.29
CA ASP A 60 8.07 -17.93 -6.47
C ASP A 60 8.04 -16.41 -6.68
N TYR A 61 7.63 -15.59 -5.69
CA TYR A 61 7.58 -14.12 -5.82
C TYR A 61 6.71 -13.63 -7.00
N GLU A 62 5.71 -14.42 -7.38
CA GLU A 62 4.79 -14.07 -8.48
C GLU A 62 3.92 -12.85 -8.17
N LYS A 63 4.00 -12.30 -6.94
CA LYS A 63 3.20 -11.16 -6.52
C LYS A 63 4.00 -10.09 -5.79
N VAL A 64 3.64 -8.85 -6.11
CA VAL A 64 4.08 -7.62 -5.43
C VAL A 64 2.99 -7.20 -4.45
N VAL A 65 3.33 -7.12 -3.17
CA VAL A 65 2.43 -6.68 -2.11
C VAL A 65 2.66 -5.22 -1.81
N PHE A 66 1.59 -4.44 -1.85
CA PHE A 66 1.53 -3.04 -1.46
C PHE A 66 0.86 -2.99 -0.09
N GLU A 67 1.63 -2.72 0.95
CA GLU A 67 1.12 -2.53 2.30
C GLU A 67 0.85 -1.05 2.53
N ALA A 68 -0.43 -0.67 2.56
CA ALA A 68 -0.89 0.67 2.85
C ALA A 68 -1.31 0.76 4.33
N VAL A 69 -0.50 1.45 5.14
CA VAL A 69 -0.82 1.75 6.53
C VAL A 69 -1.54 3.10 6.57
N VAL A 70 -2.81 3.09 6.98
CA VAL A 70 -3.68 4.27 7.04
C VAL A 70 -3.93 4.64 8.50
N ASP A 71 -3.66 5.88 8.86
CA ASP A 71 -4.05 6.47 10.15
C ASP A 71 -5.31 7.33 9.92
N ASP A 72 -6.47 6.80 10.30
CA ASP A 72 -7.74 7.54 10.34
C ASP A 72 -8.73 6.92 11.33
N ASP A 73 -9.67 7.74 11.82
CA ASP A 73 -10.78 7.28 12.67
C ASP A 73 -12.01 6.86 11.82
N ASP A 74 -12.04 7.18 10.52
CA ASP A 74 -13.13 6.90 9.57
C ASP A 74 -13.00 5.51 8.90
N LEU A 75 -13.29 4.44 9.64
CA LEU A 75 -13.22 3.05 9.13
C LEU A 75 -14.10 2.82 7.89
N ASP A 76 -15.35 3.29 7.91
CA ASP A 76 -16.30 3.07 6.81
C ASP A 76 -15.86 3.80 5.54
N GLY A 77 -15.30 5.00 5.66
CA GLY A 77 -14.73 5.72 4.53
C GLY A 77 -13.46 5.08 4.01
N ILE A 78 -12.62 4.48 4.87
CA ILE A 78 -11.43 3.73 4.43
C ILE A 78 -11.86 2.53 3.57
N LEU A 79 -12.81 1.73 4.04
CA LEU A 79 -13.30 0.55 3.29
C LEU A 79 -13.94 0.93 1.96
N ARG A 80 -14.69 2.05 1.91
CA ARG A 80 -15.26 2.55 0.66
C ARG A 80 -14.18 2.97 -0.33
N ARG A 81 -13.15 3.70 0.14
CA ARG A 81 -12.02 4.14 -0.69
C ARG A 81 -11.21 2.95 -1.21
N GLU A 82 -11.05 1.91 -0.40
CA GLU A 82 -10.43 0.66 -0.84
C GLU A 82 -11.24 0.00 -1.98
N ALA A 83 -12.57 -0.07 -1.86
CA ALA A 83 -13.40 -0.59 -2.95
C ALA A 83 -13.31 0.26 -4.22
N GLU A 84 -13.36 1.59 -4.09
CA GLU A 84 -13.19 2.54 -5.19
C GLU A 84 -11.79 2.44 -5.83
N PHE A 85 -10.77 2.07 -5.04
CA PHE A 85 -9.41 1.89 -5.51
C PHE A 85 -9.32 0.72 -6.47
N TYR A 86 -9.91 -0.42 -6.14
CA TYR A 86 -9.90 -1.57 -7.03
C TYR A 86 -10.60 -1.27 -8.34
N ILE A 87 -11.76 -0.61 -8.31
CA ILE A 87 -12.50 -0.22 -9.52
C ILE A 87 -11.61 0.64 -10.44
N GLU A 88 -10.93 1.64 -9.87
CA GLU A 88 -10.07 2.52 -10.65
C GLU A 88 -8.80 1.80 -11.15
N ALA A 89 -8.17 0.97 -10.31
CA ALA A 89 -7.02 0.17 -10.71
C ALA A 89 -7.36 -0.72 -11.92
N TYR A 90 -8.52 -1.41 -11.89
CA TYR A 90 -8.99 -2.25 -13.01
C TYR A 90 -9.24 -1.47 -14.30
N SER A 91 -9.44 -0.15 -14.22
CA SER A 91 -9.63 0.72 -15.40
C SER A 91 -8.32 1.28 -15.98
N GLN A 92 -7.26 1.39 -15.17
CA GLN A 92 -6.00 2.02 -15.57
C GLN A 92 -4.87 1.02 -15.83
N ILE A 93 -4.91 -0.13 -15.17
CA ILE A 93 -3.83 -1.11 -15.21
C ILE A 93 -4.33 -2.39 -15.88
N PRO A 94 -3.55 -2.98 -16.81
CA PRO A 94 -3.93 -4.22 -17.47
C PRO A 94 -4.19 -5.35 -16.47
N LEU A 95 -5.25 -6.13 -16.69
CA LEU A 95 -5.72 -7.17 -15.77
C LEU A 95 -4.65 -8.23 -15.49
N GLU A 96 -3.85 -8.56 -16.49
CA GLU A 96 -2.73 -9.50 -16.38
C GLU A 96 -1.68 -9.04 -15.37
N ILE A 97 -1.40 -7.75 -15.29
CA ILE A 97 -0.47 -7.16 -14.32
C ILE A 97 -1.13 -7.08 -12.94
N LEU A 98 -2.41 -6.70 -12.90
CA LEU A 98 -3.16 -6.50 -11.66
C LEU A 98 -3.30 -7.77 -10.82
N LYS A 99 -3.36 -8.95 -11.45
CA LYS A 99 -3.38 -10.26 -10.77
C LYS A 99 -2.12 -10.54 -9.95
N GLU A 100 -1.04 -9.85 -10.29
CA GLU A 100 0.27 -9.98 -9.66
C GLU A 100 0.45 -8.91 -8.58
N PHE A 101 -0.49 -7.98 -8.42
CA PHE A 101 -0.45 -6.94 -7.41
C PHE A 101 -1.48 -7.21 -6.31
N VAL A 102 -1.06 -7.09 -5.06
CA VAL A 102 -1.92 -7.27 -3.89
C VAL A 102 -1.84 -6.02 -3.04
N LEU A 103 -2.96 -5.33 -2.85
CA LEU A 103 -3.06 -4.26 -1.87
C LEU A 103 -3.50 -4.86 -0.52
N THR A 104 -2.74 -4.58 0.53
CA THR A 104 -3.11 -4.85 1.92
C THR A 104 -3.27 -3.52 2.65
N VAL A 105 -4.49 -3.18 3.05
CA VAL A 105 -4.77 -1.98 3.85
C VAL A 105 -4.74 -2.34 5.33
N ARG A 106 -3.87 -1.69 6.10
CA ARG A 106 -3.79 -1.80 7.55
C ARG A 106 -4.22 -0.48 8.18
N ILE A 107 -5.22 -0.54 9.04
CA ILE A 107 -5.74 0.65 9.71
C ILE A 107 -5.08 0.75 11.09
N HIS A 108 -4.33 1.81 11.31
CA HIS A 108 -3.66 2.06 12.57
C HIS A 108 -4.57 2.91 13.45
N HIS A 109 -5.33 2.26 14.33
CA HIS A 109 -6.24 2.94 15.24
C HIS A 109 -5.54 3.13 16.60
N ALA A 110 -4.83 4.25 16.76
CA ALA A 110 -4.17 4.57 18.03
C ALA A 110 -5.19 5.07 19.07
N LYS A 111 -5.89 4.16 19.75
CA LYS A 111 -6.53 4.46 21.04
C LYS A 111 -6.23 3.38 22.08
N ILE A 112 -5.12 3.57 22.78
CA ILE A 112 -5.02 3.11 24.17
C ILE A 112 -4.79 4.34 25.06
N LYS A 113 -5.89 4.98 25.48
CA LYS A 113 -5.88 5.83 26.68
C LYS A 113 -6.04 4.90 27.89
N ILE A 114 -4.95 4.45 28.49
CA ILE A 114 -5.02 3.94 29.86
C ILE A 114 -5.15 5.15 30.76
N THR A 115 -6.39 5.49 31.12
CA THR A 115 -6.64 6.49 32.16
C THR A 115 -6.52 5.78 33.50
N MET A 116 -5.35 5.84 34.13
CA MET A 116 -5.23 5.40 35.53
C MET A 116 -5.98 6.42 36.40
N GLY A 117 -7.14 6.01 36.92
CA GLY A 117 -7.82 6.77 37.96
C GLY A 117 -6.94 6.84 39.20
N SER A 118 -6.48 8.04 39.54
CA SER A 118 -5.87 8.29 40.84
C SER A 118 -7.01 8.56 41.82
N HIS A 119 -7.40 7.53 42.57
CA HIS A 119 -8.07 7.72 43.85
C HIS A 119 -6.99 8.05 44.88
N ALA A 120 -6.97 9.30 45.35
CA ALA A 120 -6.46 9.71 46.64
C ALA A 120 -7.13 11.02 47.04
#